data_AF-A0A1H0HQ50-F1
#
_entry.id   AF-A0A1H0HQ50-F1
#
_cell.length_a   1.000
_cell.length_b   1.000
_cell.length_c   1.000
_cell.angle_alpha   90.00
_cell.angle_beta   90.00
_cell.angle_gamma   90.00
#
_symmetry.space_group_name_H-M   'P 1'
#
loop_
_entity.id
_entity.type
_entity.pdbx_description
1 polymer ?
#
loop_
_entity_poly.entity_id
_entity_poly.type
_entity_poly.pdbx_seq_one_letter_code
_entity_poly.pdbx_strand_id
1 'polypeptide(L)'
;MSGMAPTSVVEASLPRPPVRTSAVPVVVAAVAGLLGVLVLALLLGGGRPAEAAAGLAQAGPLVSWGLPVATLAGRIAAVGTVGTLLFAAVLLPGSGRSLPQASRRALRAASRWALGWAAATVAGALLTVAQLVGVAPTAVTASSLRVFATDLPAGRSAVVVLVATVVVALTARRCAGSVPAALLLAAAVCGLVMPAVLTGHSSAAEDHVLAVTNLSVHVVAASLWVGGLLALLVHGRSADGLAGAVGRFSALALVCFAAAGTSGVLAAWLVLGGSLPVDTVLGSGYGWLLLGKTAALVVLGVLGRRHRRSALPRLRSGRPGAFRRFAAVEAAVMLATVALAVALAASPPPAAAAVPAAATATPGEATTGTAAPEPGAAAVDDMSGHDHGDLSVTVLVDGTRFHVSSAVAPGSRVTLHNGSATEVSLTADDGSFDVVVPGRTLTTFLAPSEPGSYPFTSRHSAGFADVLVVG
;
A
#
# COMPACT_ATOMS: atom_id res chain seq x y z
N MET A 1 27.42 57.66 67.08
CA MET A 1 26.58 57.73 65.87
C MET A 1 26.97 56.57 64.98
N SER A 2 26.20 55.47 64.99
CA SER A 2 26.54 54.25 64.24
C SER A 2 25.81 54.27 62.90
N GLY A 3 26.56 54.29 61.79
CA GLY A 3 26.00 54.29 60.44
C GLY A 3 25.47 52.91 60.05
N MET A 4 24.22 52.85 59.62
CA MET A 4 23.59 51.64 59.09
C MET A 4 23.97 51.47 57.60
N ALA A 5 24.59 50.34 57.25
CA ALA A 5 24.93 50.03 55.86
C ALA A 5 23.68 49.62 55.06
N PRO A 6 23.55 49.99 53.77
CA PRO A 6 22.40 49.63 52.96
C PRO A 6 22.42 48.14 52.58
N THR A 7 21.29 47.47 52.73
CA THR A 7 21.09 46.09 52.30
C THR A 7 20.95 46.00 50.79
N SER A 8 21.90 45.32 50.12
CA SER A 8 21.79 45.03 48.70
C SER A 8 20.69 44.00 48.44
N VAL A 9 19.59 44.43 47.81
CA VAL A 9 18.53 43.52 47.33
C VAL A 9 19.11 42.64 46.22
N VAL A 10 19.22 41.34 46.47
CA VAL A 10 19.59 40.36 45.44
C VAL A 10 18.40 40.17 44.51
N GLU A 11 18.46 40.80 43.33
CA GLU A 11 17.42 40.69 42.31
C GLU A 11 17.40 39.27 41.73
N ALA A 12 16.47 38.45 42.22
CA ALA A 12 16.33 37.06 41.82
C ALA A 12 16.00 36.97 40.33
N SER A 13 16.98 36.50 39.54
CA SER A 13 16.85 36.40 38.08
C SER A 13 15.72 35.45 37.69
N LEU A 14 14.59 36.01 37.24
CA LEU A 14 13.42 35.22 36.83
C LEU A 14 13.82 34.22 35.73
N PRO A 15 13.42 32.93 35.85
CA PRO A 15 13.77 31.93 34.86
C PRO A 15 13.15 32.27 33.51
N ARG A 16 14.00 32.55 32.51
CA ARG A 16 13.57 32.84 31.14
C ARG A 16 12.67 31.70 30.62
N PRO A 17 11.48 32.00 30.07
CA PRO A 17 10.59 30.95 29.58
C PRO A 17 11.30 30.18 28.45
N PRO A 18 11.18 28.84 28.40
CA PRO A 18 11.83 28.04 27.38
C PRO A 18 11.27 28.40 26.00
N VAL A 19 12.17 28.82 25.09
CA VAL A 19 11.83 29.14 23.70
C VAL A 19 11.17 27.93 23.05
N ARG A 20 9.87 28.03 22.80
CA ARG A 20 9.12 27.01 22.06
C ARG A 20 9.47 27.09 20.58
N THR A 21 10.53 26.38 20.20
CA THR A 21 10.80 26.11 18.78
C THR A 21 9.57 25.44 18.15
N SER A 22 9.02 26.06 17.11
CA SER A 22 7.87 25.49 16.41
C SER A 22 8.25 24.13 15.82
N ALA A 23 7.41 23.11 16.03
CA ALA A 23 7.62 21.79 15.46
C ALA A 23 7.31 21.74 13.95
N VAL A 24 6.65 22.77 13.41
CA VAL A 24 6.21 22.87 12.01
C VAL A 24 7.37 22.69 11.01
N PRO A 25 8.48 23.45 11.04
CA PRO A 25 9.59 23.27 10.09
C PRO A 25 10.19 21.86 10.10
N VAL A 26 10.24 21.19 11.26
CA VAL A 26 10.75 19.82 11.36
C VAL A 26 9.80 18.82 10.70
N VAL A 27 8.48 19.00 10.87
CA VAL A 27 7.47 18.15 10.21
C VAL A 27 7.48 18.38 8.69
N VAL A 28 7.54 19.64 8.24
CA VAL A 28 7.62 19.98 6.81
C VAL A 28 8.88 19.38 6.17
N ALA A 29 10.06 19.52 6.79
CA ALA A 29 11.30 18.93 6.31
C ALA A 29 11.25 17.39 6.27
N ALA A 30 10.62 16.75 7.27
CA ALA A 30 10.46 15.29 7.29
C ALA A 30 9.52 14.79 6.18
N VAL A 31 8.42 15.51 5.92
CA VAL A 31 7.49 15.19 4.81
C VAL A 31 8.16 15.39 3.46
N ALA A 32 8.83 16.54 3.25
CA ALA A 32 9.55 16.84 2.02
C ALA A 32 10.67 15.81 1.74
N GLY A 33 11.44 15.44 2.77
CA GLY A 33 12.48 14.40 2.66
C GLY A 33 11.90 13.04 2.31
N LEU A 34 10.76 12.65 2.90
CA LEU A 34 10.11 11.37 2.61
C LEU A 34 9.53 11.32 1.19
N LEU A 35 8.94 12.42 0.72
CA LEU A 35 8.50 12.56 -0.68
C LEU A 35 9.68 12.55 -1.66
N GLY A 36 10.80 13.20 -1.31
CA GLY A 36 12.04 13.15 -2.09
C GLY A 36 12.59 11.72 -2.22
N VAL A 37 12.58 10.93 -1.14
CA VAL A 37 12.95 9.51 -1.18
C VAL A 37 11.99 8.71 -2.06
N LEU A 38 10.67 8.94 -1.98
CA LEU A 38 9.70 8.28 -2.84
C LEU A 38 9.96 8.58 -4.32
N VAL A 39 10.11 9.86 -4.69
CA VAL A 39 10.35 10.27 -6.08
C VAL A 39 11.66 9.68 -6.60
N LEU A 40 12.75 9.76 -5.83
CA LEU A 40 14.03 9.18 -6.21
C LEU A 40 13.92 7.65 -6.40
N ALA A 41 13.20 6.96 -5.51
CA ALA A 41 13.02 5.52 -5.61
C ALA A 41 12.14 5.10 -6.82
N LEU A 42 11.11 5.87 -7.15
CA LEU A 42 10.29 5.63 -8.37
C LEU A 42 11.13 5.83 -9.64
N LEU A 43 11.97 6.87 -9.68
CA LEU A 43 12.88 7.13 -10.80
C LEU A 43 13.93 6.03 -10.97
N LEU A 44 14.53 5.56 -9.87
CA LEU A 44 15.54 4.48 -9.90
C LEU A 44 14.92 3.10 -10.18
N GLY A 45 13.69 2.85 -9.73
CA GLY A 45 13.01 1.56 -9.90
C GLY A 45 12.42 1.30 -11.28
N GLY A 46 12.28 2.34 -12.11
CA GLY A 46 11.48 2.29 -13.34
C GLY A 46 9.98 2.48 -13.12
N GLY A 47 9.52 2.60 -11.87
CA GLY A 47 8.13 2.93 -11.50
C GLY A 47 7.73 4.39 -11.76
N ARG A 48 8.37 5.08 -12.71
CA ARG A 48 7.94 6.40 -13.17
C ARG A 48 6.61 6.24 -13.93
N PRO A 49 5.62 7.11 -13.73
CA PRO A 49 4.48 7.22 -14.63
C PRO A 49 4.88 7.24 -16.11
N ALA A 50 4.47 6.22 -16.86
CA ALA A 50 4.71 6.13 -18.29
C ALA A 50 3.97 7.25 -19.03
N GLU A 51 4.64 7.89 -19.98
CA GLU A 51 3.98 8.78 -20.94
C GLU A 51 3.10 7.92 -21.86
N ALA A 52 1.92 8.44 -22.22
CA ALA A 52 0.90 7.66 -22.92
C ALA A 52 1.45 7.07 -24.23
N ALA A 53 1.29 5.76 -24.43
CA ALA A 53 1.36 5.18 -25.77
C ALA A 53 0.28 5.86 -26.64
N ALA A 54 0.65 6.22 -27.86
CA ALA A 54 -0.20 7.02 -28.74
C ALA A 54 -1.54 6.31 -29.01
N GLY A 55 -2.63 6.87 -28.48
CA GLY A 55 -3.99 6.35 -28.62
C GLY A 55 -4.73 6.08 -27.30
N LEU A 56 -4.00 5.79 -26.21
CA LEU A 56 -4.63 5.43 -24.92
C LEU A 56 -5.00 6.65 -24.07
N ALA A 57 -6.21 6.64 -23.51
CA ALA A 57 -6.67 7.67 -22.58
C ALA A 57 -6.05 7.50 -21.19
N GLN A 58 -5.29 8.51 -20.72
CA GLN A 58 -4.74 8.53 -19.37
C GLN A 58 -5.52 9.46 -18.44
N ALA A 59 -5.65 9.03 -17.18
CA ALA A 59 -6.21 9.81 -16.07
C ALA A 59 -5.39 11.07 -15.69
N GLY A 60 -4.23 11.26 -16.32
CA GLY A 60 -3.36 12.43 -16.22
C GLY A 60 -2.31 12.39 -15.11
N PRO A 61 -1.36 13.35 -15.10
CA PRO A 61 -0.22 13.35 -14.17
C PRO A 61 -0.63 13.39 -12.69
N LEU A 62 -1.77 14.01 -12.38
CA LEU A 62 -2.30 14.09 -11.02
C LEU A 62 -2.64 12.71 -10.46
N VAL A 63 -3.12 11.80 -11.30
CA VAL A 63 -3.49 10.45 -10.86
C VAL A 63 -2.25 9.57 -10.73
N SER A 64 -1.37 9.59 -11.73
CA SER A 64 -0.18 8.74 -11.76
C SER A 64 0.88 9.12 -10.73
N TRP A 65 1.06 10.41 -10.40
CA TRP A 65 1.86 10.83 -9.24
C TRP A 65 1.08 10.84 -7.92
N GLY A 66 -0.24 11.00 -7.96
CA GLY A 66 -1.10 10.97 -6.78
C GLY A 66 -1.15 9.59 -6.13
N LEU A 67 -1.18 8.51 -6.93
CA LEU A 67 -1.38 7.15 -6.42
C LEU A 67 -0.21 6.67 -5.52
N PRO A 68 1.09 6.81 -5.88
CA PRO A 68 2.19 6.47 -4.97
C PRO A 68 2.22 7.33 -3.71
N VAL A 69 1.85 8.62 -3.81
CA VAL A 69 1.78 9.55 -2.67
C VAL A 69 0.64 9.17 -1.72
N ALA A 70 -0.55 8.83 -2.24
CA ALA A 70 -1.68 8.34 -1.45
C ALA A 70 -1.35 7.01 -0.76
N THR A 71 -0.75 6.06 -1.49
CA THR A 71 -0.27 4.78 -0.94
C THR A 71 0.76 4.99 0.18
N LEU A 72 1.73 5.89 -0.01
CA LEU A 72 2.69 6.24 1.03
C LEU A 72 2.01 6.88 2.25
N ALA A 73 1.12 7.86 2.05
CA ALA A 73 0.37 8.49 3.13
C ALA A 73 -0.45 7.47 3.92
N GLY A 74 -1.12 6.53 3.23
CA GLY A 74 -1.85 5.42 3.81
C GLY A 74 -0.96 4.50 4.64
N ARG A 75 0.20 4.07 4.12
CA ARG A 75 1.17 3.25 4.87
C ARG A 75 1.71 3.97 6.10
N ILE A 76 2.07 5.25 6.02
CA ILE A 76 2.53 6.03 7.18
C ILE A 76 1.41 6.18 8.22
N ALA A 77 0.17 6.40 7.78
CA ALA A 77 -0.97 6.52 8.68
C ALA A 77 -1.36 5.18 9.34
N ALA A 78 -1.22 4.05 8.63
CA ALA A 78 -1.38 2.72 9.17
C ALA A 78 -0.32 2.42 10.25
N VAL A 79 0.96 2.66 9.95
CA VAL A 79 2.09 2.54 10.89
C VAL A 79 1.87 3.41 12.13
N GLY A 80 1.41 4.65 11.96
CA GLY A 80 1.08 5.56 13.06
C GLY A 80 -0.10 5.06 13.92
N THR A 81 -1.13 4.50 13.29
CA THR A 81 -2.31 3.91 13.96
C THR A 81 -1.92 2.69 14.79
N VAL A 82 -1.31 1.69 14.14
CA VAL A 82 -0.84 0.45 14.78
C VAL A 82 0.14 0.77 15.91
N GLY A 83 1.12 1.64 15.68
CA GLY A 83 2.12 2.03 16.67
C GLY A 83 1.55 2.70 17.93
N THR A 84 0.60 3.61 17.77
CA THR A 84 -0.01 4.34 18.90
C THR A 84 -1.00 3.47 19.69
N LEU A 85 -1.68 2.52 19.03
CA LEU A 85 -2.47 1.49 19.70
C LEU A 85 -1.58 0.49 20.46
N LEU A 86 -0.52 -0.02 19.82
CA LEU A 86 0.49 -0.89 20.42
C LEU A 86 1.12 -0.26 21.68
N PHE A 87 1.43 1.03 21.62
CA PHE A 87 1.96 1.75 22.78
C PHE A 87 1.00 1.74 23.98
N ALA A 88 -0.29 1.98 23.75
CA ALA A 88 -1.30 2.01 24.80
C ALA A 88 -1.73 0.61 25.29
N ALA A 89 -1.71 -0.40 24.42
CA ALA A 89 -2.13 -1.76 24.72
C ALA A 89 -1.04 -2.62 25.37
N VAL A 90 0.22 -2.51 24.90
CA VAL A 90 1.29 -3.49 25.22
C VAL A 90 2.55 -2.85 25.81
N LEU A 91 2.99 -1.70 25.31
CA LEU A 91 4.27 -1.11 25.76
C LEU A 91 4.13 -0.42 27.12
N LEU A 92 3.11 0.42 27.25
CA LEU A 92 2.75 1.13 28.48
C LEU A 92 1.28 0.85 28.87
N PRO A 93 0.95 -0.42 29.20
CA PRO A 93 -0.38 -0.80 29.64
C PRO A 93 -0.69 -0.16 30.99
N GLY A 94 -1.96 0.14 31.21
CA GLY A 94 -2.46 0.65 32.48
C GLY A 94 -2.81 -0.45 33.48
N SER A 95 -2.98 -0.07 34.74
CA SER A 95 -3.52 -0.92 35.79
C SER A 95 -5.05 -0.92 35.73
N GLY A 96 -5.64 -2.09 35.46
CA GLY A 96 -7.09 -2.28 35.36
C GLY A 96 -7.76 -1.37 34.32
N ARG A 97 -8.77 -0.60 34.76
CA ARG A 97 -9.51 0.36 33.92
C ARG A 97 -8.91 1.78 33.93
N SER A 98 -7.62 1.93 34.27
CA SER A 98 -6.93 3.21 34.30
C SER A 98 -5.71 3.23 33.37
N LEU A 99 -5.73 4.06 32.33
CA LEU A 99 -4.59 4.26 31.43
C LEU A 99 -3.73 5.47 31.84
N PRO A 100 -2.38 5.35 31.79
CA PRO A 100 -1.44 6.47 31.98
C PRO A 100 -1.71 7.62 31.01
N GLN A 101 -1.37 8.84 31.42
CA GLN A 101 -1.61 10.04 30.59
C GLN A 101 -0.92 9.95 29.22
N ALA A 102 0.27 9.33 29.15
CA ALA A 102 0.97 9.07 27.89
C ALA A 102 0.16 8.15 26.95
N SER A 103 -0.38 7.04 27.47
CA SER A 103 -1.20 6.10 26.71
C SER A 103 -2.52 6.72 26.25
N ARG A 104 -3.15 7.58 27.08
CA ARG A 104 -4.31 8.40 26.67
C ARG A 104 -3.97 9.40 25.55
N ARG A 105 -2.79 10.01 25.58
CA ARG A 105 -2.29 10.88 24.49
C ARG A 105 -2.02 10.08 23.20
N ALA A 106 -1.48 8.87 23.32
CA ALA A 106 -1.27 7.96 22.20
C ALA A 106 -2.61 7.55 21.56
N LEU A 107 -3.64 7.19 22.34
CA LEU A 107 -4.98 6.87 21.82
C LEU A 107 -5.66 8.06 21.08
N ARG A 108 -5.45 9.29 21.56
CA ARG A 108 -5.89 10.51 20.82
C ARG A 108 -5.09 10.75 19.53
N ALA A 109 -3.87 10.23 19.44
CA ALA A 109 -3.10 10.20 18.20
C ALA A 109 -3.56 9.06 17.28
N ALA A 110 -3.84 7.86 17.80
CA ALA A 110 -4.40 6.73 17.06
C ALA A 110 -5.68 7.11 16.31
N SER A 111 -6.59 7.82 16.98
CA SER A 111 -7.82 8.33 16.34
C SER A 111 -7.53 9.28 15.16
N ARG A 112 -6.48 10.12 15.23
CA ARG A 112 -6.10 11.03 14.14
C ARG A 112 -5.35 10.31 13.02
N TRP A 113 -4.49 9.36 13.36
CA TRP A 113 -3.82 8.52 12.37
C TRP A 113 -4.82 7.63 11.61
N ALA A 114 -5.82 7.07 12.30
CA ALA A 114 -6.87 6.29 11.67
C ALA A 114 -7.73 7.15 10.72
N LEU A 115 -8.04 8.41 11.06
CA LEU A 115 -8.68 9.34 10.13
C LEU A 115 -7.79 9.64 8.91
N GLY A 116 -6.48 9.84 9.10
CA GLY A 116 -5.53 10.00 8.00
C GLY A 116 -5.44 8.76 7.10
N TRP A 117 -5.51 7.56 7.69
CA TRP A 117 -5.50 6.29 6.96
C TRP A 117 -6.81 6.10 6.19
N ALA A 118 -7.96 6.37 6.80
CA ALA A 118 -9.25 6.39 6.12
C ALA A 118 -9.26 7.36 4.93
N ALA A 119 -8.79 8.60 5.12
CA ALA A 119 -8.72 9.60 4.06
C ALA A 119 -7.78 9.18 2.91
N ALA A 120 -6.60 8.64 3.24
CA ALA A 120 -5.67 8.11 2.24
C ALA A 120 -6.23 6.88 1.50
N THR A 121 -7.05 6.05 2.16
CA THR A 121 -7.72 4.90 1.55
C THR A 121 -8.80 5.35 0.56
N VAL A 122 -9.61 6.35 0.92
CA VAL A 122 -10.62 6.94 0.03
C VAL A 122 -9.97 7.66 -1.15
N ALA A 123 -8.90 8.43 -0.91
CA ALA A 123 -8.13 9.06 -1.97
C ALA A 123 -7.49 8.03 -2.91
N GLY A 124 -6.86 6.99 -2.35
CA GLY A 124 -6.31 5.87 -3.11
C GLY A 124 -7.36 5.20 -3.99
N ALA A 125 -8.51 4.80 -3.42
CA ALA A 125 -9.62 4.21 -4.15
C ALA A 125 -10.13 5.09 -5.30
N LEU A 126 -10.32 6.39 -5.06
CA LEU A 126 -10.75 7.33 -6.11
C LEU A 126 -9.71 7.44 -7.24
N LEU A 127 -8.42 7.51 -6.89
CA LEU A 127 -7.33 7.57 -7.86
C LEU A 127 -7.17 6.24 -8.63
N THR A 128 -7.37 5.08 -7.98
CA THR A 128 -7.40 3.78 -8.64
C THR A 128 -8.53 3.69 -9.65
N VAL A 129 -9.75 4.12 -9.30
CA VAL A 129 -10.89 4.13 -10.25
C VAL A 129 -10.67 5.14 -11.38
N ALA A 130 -10.12 6.33 -11.08
CA ALA A 130 -9.73 7.29 -12.10
C ALA A 130 -8.69 6.69 -13.08
N GLN A 131 -7.68 5.99 -12.56
CA GLN A 131 -6.62 5.33 -13.33
C GLN A 131 -7.14 4.15 -14.17
N LEU A 132 -8.02 3.32 -13.61
CA LEU A 132 -8.71 2.24 -14.33
C LEU A 132 -9.44 2.80 -15.55
N VAL A 133 -10.28 3.81 -15.31
CA VAL A 133 -11.29 4.31 -16.26
C VAL A 133 -10.72 5.38 -17.22
N GLY A 134 -9.45 5.77 -17.06
CA GLY A 134 -8.79 6.75 -17.94
C GLY A 134 -9.36 8.17 -17.85
N VAL A 135 -9.91 8.56 -16.69
CA VAL A 135 -10.56 9.86 -16.47
C VAL A 135 -9.93 10.65 -15.33
N ALA A 136 -10.11 11.98 -15.34
CA ALA A 136 -9.77 12.80 -14.18
C ALA A 136 -10.61 12.40 -12.95
N PRO A 137 -10.10 12.51 -11.71
CA PRO A 137 -10.84 12.12 -10.49
C PRO A 137 -12.19 12.81 -10.30
N THR A 138 -12.36 14.01 -10.86
CA THR A 138 -13.62 14.77 -10.84
C THR A 138 -14.68 14.24 -11.82
N ALA A 139 -14.30 13.39 -12.76
CA ALA A 139 -15.19 12.78 -13.76
C ALA A 139 -15.52 11.31 -13.46
N VAL A 140 -15.04 10.76 -12.33
CA VAL A 140 -15.35 9.40 -11.90
C VAL A 140 -16.84 9.28 -11.53
N THR A 141 -17.54 8.33 -12.15
CA THR A 141 -18.97 8.11 -11.93
C THR A 141 -19.25 7.32 -10.65
N ALA A 142 -20.41 7.59 -10.02
CA ALA A 142 -20.86 6.87 -8.83
C ALA A 142 -21.19 5.39 -9.10
N SER A 143 -21.48 5.02 -10.36
CA SER A 143 -21.58 3.62 -10.79
C SER A 143 -20.23 2.92 -10.75
N SER A 144 -19.18 3.52 -11.33
CA SER A 144 -17.83 2.94 -11.33
C SER A 144 -17.27 2.78 -9.91
N LEU A 145 -17.51 3.75 -9.02
CA LEU A 145 -17.15 3.63 -7.59
C LEU A 145 -17.90 2.50 -6.88
N ARG A 146 -19.17 2.25 -7.24
CA ARG A 146 -19.96 1.15 -6.68
C ARG A 146 -19.40 -0.19 -7.13
N VAL A 147 -19.22 -0.38 -8.44
CA VAL A 147 -18.65 -1.60 -9.04
C VAL A 147 -17.27 -1.89 -8.45
N PHE A 148 -16.40 -0.88 -8.35
CA PHE A 148 -15.11 -1.01 -7.67
C PHE A 148 -15.27 -1.52 -6.22
N ALA A 149 -16.16 -0.91 -5.43
CA ALA A 149 -16.34 -1.26 -4.01
C ALA A 149 -17.00 -2.62 -3.77
N THR A 150 -17.85 -3.12 -4.68
CA THR A 150 -18.61 -4.38 -4.50
C THR A 150 -18.02 -5.56 -5.24
N ASP A 151 -17.51 -5.35 -6.46
CA ASP A 151 -17.14 -6.42 -7.39
C ASP A 151 -15.62 -6.62 -7.47
N LEU A 152 -14.82 -5.54 -7.48
CA LEU A 152 -13.35 -5.66 -7.54
C LEU A 152 -12.72 -6.01 -6.19
N PRO A 153 -11.72 -6.93 -6.14
CA PRO A 153 -11.02 -7.28 -4.90
C PRO A 153 -10.37 -6.08 -4.18
N ALA A 154 -9.70 -5.18 -4.92
CA ALA A 154 -9.08 -4.00 -4.34
C ALA A 154 -10.09 -3.08 -3.64
N GLY A 155 -11.25 -2.82 -4.25
CA GLY A 155 -12.26 -1.96 -3.64
C GLY A 155 -12.96 -2.60 -2.45
N ARG A 156 -13.21 -3.92 -2.49
CA ARG A 156 -13.68 -4.67 -1.30
C ARG A 156 -12.67 -4.58 -0.16
N SER A 157 -11.37 -4.66 -0.46
CA SER A 157 -10.31 -4.45 0.55
C SER A 157 -10.29 -3.03 1.11
N ALA A 158 -10.47 -2.01 0.26
CA ALA A 158 -10.53 -0.61 0.66
C ALA A 158 -11.74 -0.34 1.58
N VAL A 159 -12.89 -0.98 1.35
CA VAL A 159 -14.05 -0.94 2.25
C VAL A 159 -13.72 -1.53 3.62
N VAL A 160 -13.05 -2.69 3.68
CA VAL A 160 -12.66 -3.31 4.97
C VAL A 160 -11.66 -2.44 5.74
N VAL A 161 -10.66 -1.87 5.05
CA VAL A 161 -9.73 -0.88 5.62
C VAL A 161 -10.50 0.33 6.17
N LEU A 162 -11.45 0.85 5.40
CA LEU A 162 -12.26 2.02 5.80
C LEU A 162 -13.12 1.73 7.04
N VAL A 163 -13.78 0.57 7.11
CA VAL A 163 -14.55 0.16 8.29
C VAL A 163 -13.64 0.03 9.53
N ALA A 164 -12.51 -0.67 9.41
CA ALA A 164 -11.55 -0.83 10.51
C ALA A 164 -11.00 0.53 11.01
N THR A 165 -10.62 1.41 10.09
CA THR A 165 -10.10 2.75 10.43
C THR A 165 -11.16 3.67 11.03
N VAL A 166 -12.40 3.65 10.53
CA VAL A 166 -13.52 4.41 11.12
C VAL A 166 -13.83 3.92 12.55
N VAL A 167 -13.87 2.60 12.78
CA VAL A 167 -14.05 2.03 14.12
C VAL A 167 -12.97 2.54 15.08
N VAL A 168 -11.68 2.46 14.70
CA VAL A 168 -10.57 2.99 15.50
C VAL A 168 -10.67 4.51 15.71
N ALA A 169 -10.98 5.26 14.65
CA ALA A 169 -11.09 6.72 14.68
C ALA A 169 -12.12 7.21 15.71
N LEU A 170 -13.29 6.59 15.75
CA LEU A 170 -14.41 6.94 16.61
C LEU A 170 -14.24 6.44 18.06
N THR A 171 -13.65 5.26 18.25
CA THR A 171 -13.63 4.58 19.57
C THR A 171 -12.35 4.76 20.36
N ALA A 172 -11.17 4.94 19.73
CA ALA A 172 -9.89 4.96 20.44
C ALA A 172 -9.81 6.01 21.55
N ARG A 173 -10.46 7.17 21.38
CA ARG A 173 -10.49 8.25 22.39
C ARG A 173 -11.30 7.88 23.64
N ARG A 174 -12.19 6.89 23.55
CA ARG A 174 -13.09 6.42 24.61
C ARG A 174 -12.50 5.23 25.39
N CYS A 175 -11.38 4.65 24.93
CA CYS A 175 -10.73 3.53 25.63
C CYS A 175 -10.18 3.97 27.00
N ALA A 176 -10.67 3.32 28.06
CA ALA A 176 -10.25 3.56 29.44
C ALA A 176 -9.18 2.58 29.96
N GLY A 177 -9.00 1.43 29.31
CA GLY A 177 -8.09 0.35 29.72
C GLY A 177 -7.35 -0.30 28.56
N SER A 178 -6.39 -1.16 28.88
CA SER A 178 -5.49 -1.81 27.91
C SER A 178 -6.21 -2.83 27.00
N VAL A 179 -7.25 -3.52 27.49
CA VAL A 179 -8.01 -4.52 26.71
C VAL A 179 -8.76 -3.89 25.52
N PRO A 180 -9.56 -2.82 25.68
CA PRO A 180 -10.11 -2.10 24.52
C PRO A 180 -9.05 -1.60 23.53
N ALA A 181 -7.88 -1.15 24.02
CA ALA A 181 -6.78 -0.73 23.14
C ALA A 181 -6.19 -1.92 22.34
N ALA A 182 -6.13 -3.11 22.94
CA ALA A 182 -5.69 -4.34 22.27
C ALA A 182 -6.71 -4.82 21.23
N LEU A 183 -8.02 -4.72 21.49
CA LEU A 183 -9.06 -5.02 20.51
C LEU A 183 -8.99 -4.06 19.30
N LEU A 184 -8.74 -2.77 19.52
CA LEU A 184 -8.51 -1.82 18.43
C LEU A 184 -7.20 -2.07 17.68
N LEU A 185 -6.15 -2.52 18.37
CA LEU A 185 -4.91 -2.96 17.71
C LEU A 185 -5.18 -4.15 16.79
N ALA A 186 -5.96 -5.14 17.24
CA ALA A 186 -6.35 -6.28 16.42
C ALA A 186 -7.20 -5.85 15.20
N ALA A 187 -8.15 -4.93 15.39
CA ALA A 187 -8.93 -4.36 14.28
C ALA A 187 -8.06 -3.61 13.26
N ALA A 188 -7.09 -2.83 13.72
CA ALA A 188 -6.12 -2.13 12.86
C ALA A 188 -5.20 -3.11 12.12
N VAL A 189 -4.75 -4.20 12.77
CA VAL A 189 -3.95 -5.26 12.13
C VAL A 189 -4.78 -6.04 11.11
N CYS A 190 -6.06 -6.30 11.38
CA CYS A 190 -6.97 -6.90 10.40
C CYS A 190 -7.09 -6.01 9.14
N GLY A 191 -7.40 -4.72 9.31
CA GLY A 191 -7.45 -3.77 8.19
C GLY A 191 -6.13 -3.67 7.41
N LEU A 192 -4.99 -3.85 8.08
CA LEU A 192 -3.66 -3.84 7.43
C LEU A 192 -3.39 -5.09 6.57
N VAL A 193 -3.94 -6.25 6.94
CA VAL A 193 -3.72 -7.54 6.27
C VAL A 193 -4.72 -7.80 5.14
N MET A 194 -5.94 -7.28 5.26
CA MET A 194 -7.03 -7.56 4.33
C MET A 194 -6.76 -7.21 2.85
N PRO A 195 -6.02 -6.15 2.49
CA PRO A 195 -5.57 -5.94 1.10
C PRO A 195 -4.81 -7.15 0.55
N ALA A 196 -3.76 -7.60 1.23
CA ALA A 196 -2.95 -8.74 0.78
C ALA A 196 -3.74 -10.05 0.66
N VAL A 197 -4.75 -10.25 1.52
CA VAL A 197 -5.61 -11.45 1.50
C VAL A 197 -6.66 -11.39 0.38
N LEU A 198 -7.24 -10.21 0.12
CA LEU A 198 -8.32 -10.09 -0.86
C LEU A 198 -7.79 -9.94 -2.28
N THR A 199 -6.68 -9.22 -2.49
CA THR A 199 -6.09 -9.00 -3.83
C THR A 199 -5.03 -10.01 -4.23
N GLY A 200 -4.67 -10.95 -3.35
CA GLY A 200 -3.78 -12.07 -3.69
C GLY A 200 -4.43 -13.15 -4.57
N HIS A 201 -5.76 -13.31 -4.52
CA HIS A 201 -6.47 -14.43 -5.17
C HIS A 201 -6.43 -14.44 -6.71
N SER A 202 -5.96 -13.37 -7.36
CA SER A 202 -5.89 -13.29 -8.83
C SER A 202 -4.64 -13.95 -9.42
N SER A 203 -3.58 -14.21 -8.63
CA SER A 203 -2.35 -14.82 -9.16
C SER A 203 -2.47 -16.35 -9.21
N ALA A 204 -2.54 -16.90 -10.43
CA ALA A 204 -2.84 -18.32 -10.72
C ALA A 204 -1.67 -19.30 -10.47
N ALA A 205 -1.04 -19.26 -9.29
CA ALA A 205 0.14 -20.07 -8.96
C ALA A 205 -0.02 -20.91 -7.68
N GLU A 206 0.62 -22.09 -7.65
CA GLU A 206 0.60 -23.03 -6.51
C GLU A 206 1.17 -22.42 -5.21
N ASP A 207 2.03 -21.41 -5.30
CA ASP A 207 2.64 -20.69 -4.17
C ASP A 207 1.78 -19.55 -3.57
N HIS A 208 0.56 -19.31 -4.07
CA HIS A 208 -0.33 -18.20 -3.67
C HIS A 208 -0.45 -18.01 -2.14
N VAL A 209 -0.76 -19.08 -1.41
CA VAL A 209 -0.99 -19.02 0.05
C VAL A 209 0.29 -18.62 0.79
N LEU A 210 1.45 -19.07 0.30
CA LEU A 210 2.76 -18.72 0.84
C LEU A 210 3.05 -17.23 0.61
N ALA A 211 2.81 -16.72 -0.60
CA ALA A 211 3.01 -15.30 -0.94
C ALA A 211 2.14 -14.36 -0.10
N VAL A 212 0.83 -14.63 0.00
CA VAL A 212 -0.12 -13.85 0.81
C VAL A 212 0.25 -13.88 2.29
N THR A 213 0.58 -15.06 2.83
CA THR A 213 0.99 -15.21 4.23
C THR A 213 2.29 -14.47 4.51
N ASN A 214 3.28 -14.59 3.62
CA ASN A 214 4.57 -13.96 3.73
C ASN A 214 4.46 -12.42 3.74
N LEU A 215 3.67 -11.86 2.81
CA LEU A 215 3.40 -10.42 2.75
C LEU A 215 2.67 -9.94 4.00
N SER A 216 1.67 -10.69 4.46
CA SER A 216 0.90 -10.38 5.69
C SER A 216 1.81 -10.32 6.92
N VAL A 217 2.67 -11.32 7.12
CA VAL A 217 3.67 -11.36 8.20
C VAL A 217 4.64 -10.17 8.09
N HIS A 218 5.15 -9.88 6.89
CA HIS A 218 6.08 -8.77 6.64
C HIS A 218 5.49 -7.42 7.04
N VAL A 219 4.27 -7.12 6.57
CA VAL A 219 3.62 -5.82 6.76
C VAL A 219 3.19 -5.61 8.22
N VAL A 220 2.72 -6.66 8.91
CA VAL A 220 2.43 -6.62 10.35
C VAL A 220 3.70 -6.42 11.17
N ALA A 221 4.77 -7.19 10.89
CA ALA A 221 6.05 -7.05 11.58
C ALA A 221 6.65 -5.64 11.40
N ALA A 222 6.65 -5.12 10.18
CA ALA A 222 7.10 -3.76 9.89
C ALA A 222 6.26 -2.70 10.63
N SER A 223 4.93 -2.83 10.62
CA SER A 223 4.04 -1.83 11.24
C SER A 223 4.14 -1.80 12.76
N LEU A 224 4.27 -2.95 13.42
CA LEU A 224 4.53 -3.04 14.86
C LEU A 224 5.90 -2.46 15.24
N TRP A 225 6.94 -2.73 14.44
CA TRP A 225 8.30 -2.29 14.69
C TRP A 225 8.48 -0.77 14.50
N VAL A 226 8.16 -0.26 13.30
CA VAL A 226 8.30 1.16 12.96
C VAL A 226 7.31 2.00 13.78
N GLY A 227 6.06 1.56 13.87
CA GLY A 227 5.00 2.25 14.62
C GLY A 227 5.29 2.31 16.11
N GLY A 228 5.74 1.19 16.70
CA GLY A 228 6.11 1.13 18.13
C GLY A 228 7.27 2.06 18.48
N LEU A 229 8.29 2.16 17.61
CA LEU A 229 9.41 3.09 17.81
C LEU A 229 8.96 4.54 17.75
N LEU A 230 8.17 4.90 16.73
CA LEU A 230 7.60 6.25 16.58
C LEU A 230 6.72 6.62 17.77
N ALA A 231 5.86 5.71 18.24
CA ALA A 231 5.00 5.96 19.39
C ALA A 231 5.81 6.13 20.70
N LEU A 232 6.87 5.35 20.91
CA LEU A 232 7.81 5.55 22.04
C LEU A 232 8.51 6.91 21.98
N LEU A 233 9.02 7.30 20.80
CA LEU A 233 9.68 8.59 20.59
C LEU A 233 8.75 9.77 20.87
N VAL A 234 7.50 9.68 20.41
CA VAL A 234 6.52 10.78 20.46
C VAL A 234 5.80 10.86 21.81
N HIS A 235 5.39 9.72 22.38
CA HIS A 235 4.53 9.67 23.57
C HIS A 235 5.24 9.19 24.85
N GLY A 236 6.31 8.40 24.74
CA GLY A 236 7.08 7.90 25.89
C GLY A 236 7.97 8.96 26.57
N ARG A 237 8.18 10.12 25.93
CA ARG A 237 9.16 11.15 26.33
C ARG A 237 8.97 11.79 27.72
N SER A 238 7.81 11.63 28.35
CA SER A 238 7.52 12.05 29.74
C SER A 238 6.68 11.00 30.47
N ALA A 239 6.83 9.72 30.09
CA ALA A 239 6.05 8.64 30.66
C ALA A 239 6.81 7.98 31.82
N ASP A 240 6.17 7.92 32.98
CA ASP A 240 6.61 7.04 34.06
C ASP A 240 6.64 5.59 33.56
N GLY A 241 7.67 4.84 33.92
CA GLY A 241 7.88 3.48 33.40
C GLY A 241 8.42 3.40 31.96
N LEU A 242 8.90 4.49 31.35
CA LEU A 242 9.53 4.49 30.01
C LEU A 242 10.57 3.37 29.83
N ALA A 243 11.42 3.12 30.84
CA ALA A 243 12.43 2.06 30.77
C ALA A 243 11.82 0.65 30.60
N GLY A 244 10.66 0.39 31.22
CA GLY A 244 9.90 -0.85 31.05
C GLY A 244 9.24 -0.94 29.67
N ALA A 245 8.65 0.16 29.18
CA ALA A 245 8.06 0.23 27.84
C ALA A 245 9.10 0.01 26.73
N VAL A 246 10.29 0.61 26.87
CA VAL A 246 11.43 0.36 25.96
C VAL A 246 11.94 -1.08 26.08
N GLY A 247 11.93 -1.68 27.28
CA GLY A 247 12.25 -3.10 27.48
C GLY A 247 11.33 -4.03 26.68
N ARG A 248 10.01 -3.85 26.82
CA ARG A 248 8.99 -4.62 26.07
C ARG A 248 9.13 -4.42 24.57
N PHE A 249 9.29 -3.17 24.12
CA PHE A 249 9.50 -2.87 22.71
C PHE A 249 10.80 -3.49 22.17
N SER A 250 11.88 -3.52 22.95
CA SER A 250 13.13 -4.15 22.54
C SER A 250 12.97 -5.65 22.30
N ALA A 251 12.16 -6.35 23.10
CA ALA A 251 11.82 -7.75 22.82
C ALA A 251 11.02 -7.88 21.51
N LEU A 252 9.92 -7.13 21.38
CA LEU A 252 9.07 -7.12 20.19
C LEU A 252 9.84 -6.78 18.90
N ALA A 253 10.66 -5.74 18.93
CA ALA A 253 11.49 -5.30 17.80
C ALA A 253 12.50 -6.36 17.34
N LEU A 254 12.92 -7.31 18.21
CA LEU A 254 13.77 -8.42 17.78
C LEU A 254 12.97 -9.43 16.95
N VAL A 255 11.76 -9.77 17.40
CA VAL A 255 10.83 -10.68 16.71
C VAL A 255 10.41 -10.06 15.37
N CYS A 256 10.06 -8.77 15.36
CA CYS A 256 9.70 -8.08 14.13
C CYS A 256 10.89 -7.95 13.15
N PHE A 257 12.11 -7.69 13.64
CA PHE A 257 13.31 -7.69 12.79
C PHE A 257 13.55 -9.06 12.15
N ALA A 258 13.45 -10.14 12.93
CA ALA A 258 13.60 -11.50 12.44
C ALA A 258 12.51 -11.83 11.41
N ALA A 259 11.24 -11.60 11.73
CA ALA A 259 10.10 -11.88 10.85
C ALA A 259 10.14 -11.05 9.55
N ALA A 260 10.48 -9.76 9.62
CA ALA A 260 10.63 -8.91 8.43
C ALA A 260 11.85 -9.31 7.58
N GLY A 261 12.92 -9.80 8.20
CA GLY A 261 14.11 -10.31 7.52
C GLY A 261 13.87 -11.63 6.80
N THR A 262 13.30 -12.63 7.48
CA THR A 262 12.99 -13.93 6.87
C THR A 262 11.96 -13.79 5.77
N SER A 263 10.90 -13.00 5.97
CA SER A 263 9.90 -12.74 4.92
C SER A 263 10.46 -11.96 3.73
N GLY A 264 11.42 -11.06 3.96
CA GLY A 264 12.13 -10.36 2.90
C GLY A 264 13.02 -11.28 2.06
N VAL A 265 13.73 -12.21 2.70
CA VAL A 265 14.52 -13.25 2.02
C VAL A 265 13.62 -14.20 1.23
N LEU A 266 12.50 -14.65 1.82
CA LEU A 266 11.53 -15.50 1.13
C LEU A 266 10.88 -14.79 -0.06
N ALA A 267 10.51 -13.52 0.07
CA ALA A 267 9.98 -12.73 -1.04
C ALA A 267 10.99 -12.56 -2.17
N ALA A 268 12.27 -12.30 -1.84
CA ALA A 268 13.33 -12.22 -2.84
C ALA A 268 13.55 -13.57 -3.55
N TRP A 269 13.51 -14.69 -2.81
CA TRP A 269 13.65 -16.02 -3.39
C TRP A 269 12.50 -16.37 -4.35
N LEU A 270 11.25 -16.10 -3.95
CA LEU A 270 10.06 -16.31 -4.79
C LEU A 270 10.10 -15.48 -6.09
N VAL A 271 10.54 -14.22 -6.03
CA VAL A 271 10.64 -13.35 -7.21
C VAL A 271 11.80 -13.73 -8.14
N LEU A 272 12.88 -14.30 -7.61
CA LEU A 272 14.09 -14.61 -8.38
C LEU A 272 14.09 -16.00 -9.02
N GLY A 273 13.15 -16.88 -8.64
CA GLY A 273 12.87 -18.14 -9.34
C GLY A 273 14.01 -19.15 -9.44
N GLY A 274 15.11 -18.94 -8.71
CA GLY A 274 16.32 -19.79 -8.73
C GLY A 274 17.14 -19.79 -10.03
N SER A 275 16.62 -19.19 -11.12
CA SER A 275 17.11 -19.35 -12.48
C SER A 275 17.50 -18.05 -13.18
N LEU A 276 17.12 -16.88 -12.64
CA LEU A 276 17.55 -15.59 -13.18
C LEU A 276 19.03 -15.32 -12.83
N PRO A 277 19.90 -15.04 -13.82
CA PRO A 277 21.30 -14.77 -13.55
C PRO A 277 21.44 -13.39 -12.88
N VAL A 278 22.34 -13.30 -11.90
CA VAL A 278 22.40 -12.20 -10.91
C VAL A 278 22.69 -10.83 -11.56
N ASP A 279 23.41 -10.83 -12.67
CA ASP A 279 23.70 -9.65 -13.49
C ASP A 279 22.42 -9.00 -14.06
N THR A 280 21.45 -9.77 -14.56
CA THR A 280 20.18 -9.22 -15.08
C THR A 280 19.38 -8.51 -13.97
N VAL A 281 19.38 -9.08 -12.77
CA VAL A 281 18.73 -8.49 -11.59
C VAL A 281 19.42 -7.19 -11.20
N LEU A 282 20.76 -7.18 -11.14
CA LEU A 282 21.57 -6.01 -10.79
C LEU A 282 21.55 -4.91 -11.87
N GLY A 283 21.28 -5.26 -13.14
CA GLY A 283 21.03 -4.32 -14.23
C GLY A 283 19.65 -3.65 -14.15
N SER A 284 18.70 -4.22 -13.40
CA SER A 284 17.34 -3.70 -13.28
C SER A 284 17.17 -2.67 -12.15
N GLY A 285 16.28 -1.69 -12.34
CA GLY A 285 15.89 -0.75 -11.29
C GLY A 285 15.29 -1.45 -10.06
N TYR A 286 14.53 -2.53 -10.28
CA TYR A 286 13.99 -3.41 -9.24
C TYR A 286 15.10 -3.97 -8.32
N GLY A 287 16.19 -4.46 -8.91
CA GLY A 287 17.35 -5.00 -8.17
C GLY A 287 18.01 -3.96 -7.27
N TRP A 288 18.17 -2.72 -7.75
CA TRP A 288 18.69 -1.62 -6.93
C TRP A 288 17.80 -1.27 -5.74
N LEU A 289 16.47 -1.28 -5.92
CA LEU A 289 15.53 -1.08 -4.82
C LEU A 289 15.57 -2.23 -3.80
N LEU A 290 15.69 -3.48 -4.26
CA LEU A 290 15.82 -4.66 -3.41
C LEU A 290 17.14 -4.64 -2.60
N LEU A 291 18.26 -4.30 -3.25
CA LEU A 291 19.55 -4.06 -2.59
C LEU A 291 19.45 -2.94 -1.55
N GLY A 292 18.83 -1.81 -1.88
CA GLY A 292 18.61 -0.70 -0.96
C GLY A 292 17.84 -1.12 0.30
N LYS A 293 16.76 -1.91 0.13
CA LYS A 293 15.96 -2.45 1.25
C LYS A 293 16.78 -3.42 2.11
N THR A 294 17.63 -4.23 1.48
CA THR A 294 18.52 -5.19 2.15
C THR A 294 19.62 -4.49 2.94
N ALA A 295 20.28 -3.50 2.35
CA ALA A 295 21.28 -2.65 3.02
C ALA A 295 20.66 -1.88 4.20
N ALA A 296 19.46 -1.32 4.03
CA ALA A 296 18.72 -0.66 5.12
C ALA A 296 18.43 -1.62 6.28
N LEU A 297 18.02 -2.86 6.00
CA LEU A 297 17.81 -3.88 7.03
C LEU A 297 19.12 -4.22 7.79
N VAL A 298 20.25 -4.36 7.09
CA VAL A 298 21.56 -4.58 7.71
C VAL A 298 21.96 -3.40 8.61
N VAL A 299 21.78 -2.17 8.14
CA VAL A 299 22.04 -0.94 8.92
C VAL A 299 21.16 -0.91 10.17
N LEU A 300 19.86 -1.18 10.05
CA LEU A 300 18.93 -1.26 11.18
C LEU A 300 19.34 -2.37 12.18
N GLY A 301 19.80 -3.52 11.71
CA GLY A 301 20.34 -4.58 12.56
C GLY A 301 21.58 -4.15 13.35
N VAL A 302 22.51 -3.43 12.71
CA VAL A 302 23.71 -2.87 13.39
C VAL A 302 23.32 -1.78 14.39
N LEU A 303 22.42 -0.86 14.01
CA LEU A 303 21.89 0.17 14.90
C LEU A 303 21.17 -0.45 16.11
N GLY A 304 20.29 -1.43 15.90
CA GLY A 304 19.58 -2.15 16.96
C GLY A 304 20.51 -2.89 17.92
N ARG A 305 21.60 -3.52 17.43
CA ARG A 305 22.64 -4.12 18.28
C ARG A 305 23.35 -3.07 19.13
N ARG A 306 23.77 -1.94 18.54
CA ARG A 306 24.40 -0.80 19.26
C ARG A 306 23.43 -0.18 20.28
N HIS A 307 22.16 -0.06 19.94
CA HIS A 307 21.09 0.48 20.77
C HIS A 307 20.87 -0.38 22.03
N ARG A 308 20.77 -1.71 21.88
CA ARG A 308 20.69 -2.66 23.01
C ARG A 308 21.91 -2.61 23.92
N ARG A 309 23.13 -2.63 23.34
CA ARG A 309 24.39 -2.68 24.11
C ARG A 309 24.71 -1.36 24.83
N SER A 310 24.42 -0.21 24.22
CA SER A 310 24.94 1.08 24.71
C SER A 310 23.87 2.10 25.13
N ALA A 311 22.70 2.13 24.47
CA ALA A 311 21.68 3.14 24.78
C ALA A 311 20.74 2.69 25.91
N LEU A 312 20.40 1.40 25.98
CA LEU A 312 19.51 0.87 27.01
C LEU A 312 20.08 0.98 28.44
N PRO A 313 21.39 0.71 28.70
CA PRO A 313 22.00 0.99 30.00
C PRO A 313 22.02 2.49 30.33
N ARG A 314 22.29 3.36 29.35
CA ARG A 314 22.30 4.82 29.52
C ARG A 314 20.90 5.40 29.79
N LEU A 315 19.84 4.77 29.27
CA LEU A 315 18.47 5.10 29.61
C LEU A 315 18.17 4.77 31.08
N ARG A 316 18.62 3.61 31.57
CA ARG A 316 18.54 3.22 32.99
C ARG A 316 19.36 4.14 33.89
N SER A 317 20.51 4.63 33.42
CA SER A 317 21.33 5.64 34.11
C SER A 317 20.82 7.08 33.95
N GLY A 318 19.53 7.31 33.71
CA GLY A 318 18.92 8.64 33.68
C GLY A 318 19.29 9.56 32.50
N ARG A 319 19.87 9.04 31.39
CA ARG A 319 20.29 9.86 30.23
C ARG A 319 19.43 9.60 28.97
N PRO A 320 18.12 9.94 28.95
CA PRO A 320 17.20 9.62 27.85
C PRO A 320 17.49 10.38 26.54
N GLY A 321 18.25 11.46 26.56
CA GLY A 321 18.56 12.26 25.37
C GLY A 321 19.35 11.50 24.30
N ALA A 322 20.34 10.70 24.71
CA ALA A 322 21.15 9.90 23.79
C ALA A 322 20.29 8.80 23.12
N PHE A 323 19.48 8.10 23.90
CA PHE A 323 18.50 7.12 23.41
C PHE A 323 17.60 7.72 22.31
N ARG A 324 17.02 8.90 22.55
CA ARG A 324 16.12 9.56 21.59
C ARG A 324 16.81 9.92 20.28
N ARG A 325 18.08 10.35 20.30
CA ARG A 325 18.83 10.67 19.07
C ARG A 325 19.06 9.42 18.21
N PHE A 326 19.50 8.31 18.83
CA PHE A 326 19.67 7.04 18.11
C PHE A 326 18.36 6.50 17.55
N ALA A 327 17.31 6.46 18.37
CA ALA A 327 15.99 6.00 17.95
C ALA A 327 15.36 6.89 16.86
N ALA A 328 15.64 8.20 16.84
CA ALA A 328 15.19 9.09 15.77
C ALA A 328 15.87 8.80 14.41
N VAL A 329 17.17 8.48 14.43
CA VAL A 329 17.90 8.04 13.21
C VAL A 329 17.38 6.69 12.73
N GLU A 330 17.17 5.73 13.64
CA GLU A 330 16.58 4.42 13.34
C GLU A 330 15.18 4.58 12.70
N ALA A 331 14.33 5.43 13.28
CA ALA A 331 13.01 5.75 12.72
C ALA A 331 13.07 6.45 11.35
N ALA A 332 14.06 7.33 11.10
CA ALA A 332 14.24 7.96 9.80
C ALA A 332 14.61 6.95 8.70
N VAL A 333 15.53 6.02 9.00
CA VAL A 333 15.91 4.94 8.08
C VAL A 333 14.72 4.01 7.82
N MET A 334 13.94 3.68 8.84
CA MET A 334 12.69 2.90 8.69
C MET A 334 11.67 3.60 7.78
N LEU A 335 11.42 4.89 7.98
CA LEU A 335 10.47 5.66 7.16
C LEU A 335 10.93 5.75 5.70
N ALA A 336 12.23 6.00 5.46
CA ALA A 336 12.80 5.93 4.11
C ALA A 336 12.64 4.54 3.48
N THR A 337 12.78 3.47 4.27
CA THR A 337 12.56 2.08 3.82
C THR A 337 11.08 1.83 3.47
N VAL A 338 10.12 2.46 4.16
CA VAL A 338 8.69 2.38 3.79
C VAL A 338 8.43 3.08 2.46
N ALA A 339 9.02 4.25 2.21
CA ALA A 339 8.93 4.94 0.90
C ALA A 339 9.58 4.12 -0.23
N LEU A 340 10.76 3.54 0.01
CA LEU A 340 11.42 2.62 -0.90
C LEU A 340 10.53 1.40 -1.23
N ALA A 341 9.84 0.85 -0.23
CA ALA A 341 8.90 -0.25 -0.42
C ALA A 341 7.58 0.14 -1.11
N VAL A 342 7.23 1.43 -1.20
CA VAL A 342 6.14 1.90 -2.07
C VAL A 342 6.62 1.93 -3.51
N ALA A 343 7.79 2.52 -3.77
CA ALA A 343 8.35 2.55 -5.11
C ALA A 343 8.63 1.15 -5.67
N LEU A 344 9.16 0.22 -4.86
CA LEU A 344 9.39 -1.18 -5.26
C LEU A 344 8.07 -1.87 -5.67
N ALA A 345 6.97 -1.58 -4.98
CA ALA A 345 5.66 -2.14 -5.31
C ALA A 345 5.01 -1.51 -6.56
N ALA A 346 5.53 -0.36 -7.03
CA ALA A 346 5.14 0.31 -8.26
C ALA A 346 6.18 0.12 -9.39
N SER A 347 7.22 -0.70 -9.17
CA SER A 347 8.27 -0.98 -10.16
C SER A 347 8.01 -2.34 -10.83
N PRO A 348 8.20 -2.46 -12.15
CA PRO A 348 7.97 -3.73 -12.85
C PRO A 348 8.95 -4.81 -12.34
N PRO A 349 8.48 -6.05 -12.07
CA PRO A 349 9.35 -7.14 -11.65
C PRO A 349 10.27 -7.60 -12.81
N PRO A 350 11.46 -8.16 -12.54
CA PRO A 350 12.46 -8.44 -13.58
C PRO A 350 11.97 -9.36 -14.70
N ALA A 351 11.10 -10.33 -14.39
CA ALA A 351 10.53 -11.25 -15.38
C ALA A 351 9.67 -10.53 -16.44
N ALA A 352 8.92 -9.49 -16.06
CA ALA A 352 8.10 -8.71 -16.99
C ALA A 352 8.93 -7.83 -17.93
N ALA A 353 10.15 -7.44 -17.52
CA ALA A 353 11.08 -6.67 -18.34
C ALA A 353 11.84 -7.52 -19.37
N ALA A 354 11.68 -8.86 -19.34
CA ALA A 354 12.34 -9.78 -20.27
C ALA A 354 11.59 -9.98 -21.60
N VAL A 355 10.35 -9.48 -21.72
CA VAL A 355 9.64 -9.42 -23.01
C VAL A 355 10.26 -8.28 -23.83
N PRO A 356 10.95 -8.55 -24.96
CA PRO A 356 11.49 -7.48 -25.79
C PRO A 356 10.35 -6.64 -26.35
N ALA A 357 10.51 -5.32 -26.37
CA ALA A 357 9.62 -4.46 -27.15
C ALA A 357 9.67 -4.89 -28.62
N ALA A 358 8.61 -5.53 -29.10
CA ALA A 358 8.56 -6.11 -30.43
C ALA A 358 8.78 -5.02 -31.48
N ALA A 359 9.70 -5.30 -32.40
CA ALA A 359 10.32 -4.30 -33.26
C ALA A 359 9.34 -3.54 -34.17
N THR A 360 9.61 -2.25 -34.34
CA THR A 360 9.11 -1.45 -35.47
C THR A 360 9.71 -1.93 -36.80
N ALA A 361 8.96 -2.69 -37.59
CA ALA A 361 9.17 -3.05 -39.01
C ALA A 361 8.01 -3.94 -39.52
N THR A 362 7.44 -3.87 -40.73
CA THR A 362 7.33 -2.84 -41.80
C THR A 362 6.07 -3.20 -42.64
N PRO A 363 5.39 -2.30 -43.37
CA PRO A 363 4.15 -2.66 -44.07
C PRO A 363 4.40 -3.40 -45.40
N GLY A 364 3.75 -4.56 -45.54
CA GLY A 364 3.44 -5.18 -46.83
C GLY A 364 4.14 -6.51 -47.11
N GLU A 365 3.35 -7.58 -47.24
CA GLU A 365 3.31 -8.42 -48.44
C GLU A 365 1.98 -9.17 -48.48
N ALA A 366 1.22 -9.05 -49.57
CA ALA A 366 -0.05 -9.76 -49.75
C ALA A 366 0.20 -11.04 -50.52
N THR A 367 -0.08 -12.21 -49.92
CA THR A 367 -0.11 -13.48 -50.66
C THR A 367 -1.41 -14.23 -50.37
N THR A 368 -2.18 -14.46 -51.42
CA THR A 368 -3.43 -15.23 -51.43
C THR A 368 -3.15 -16.73 -51.41
N GLY A 369 -3.95 -17.51 -50.66
CA GLY A 369 -4.20 -18.91 -51.02
C GLY A 369 -4.32 -19.94 -49.90
N THR A 370 -5.52 -20.52 -49.81
CA THR A 370 -5.78 -21.95 -49.52
C THR A 370 -6.06 -22.40 -48.08
N ALA A 371 -7.27 -22.97 -47.95
CA ALA A 371 -7.77 -23.93 -46.93
C ALA A 371 -7.87 -23.47 -45.46
N ALA A 372 -9.12 -23.36 -45.00
CA ALA A 372 -9.45 -23.30 -43.59
C ALA A 372 -9.37 -24.69 -42.92
N PRO A 373 -8.81 -24.79 -41.70
CA PRO A 373 -9.13 -25.81 -40.71
C PRO A 373 -10.27 -25.33 -39.78
N GLU A 374 -10.79 -26.26 -38.98
CA GLU A 374 -11.98 -26.11 -38.13
C GLU A 374 -11.84 -25.06 -36.99
N PRO A 375 -12.95 -24.48 -36.49
CA PRO A 375 -12.94 -23.52 -35.37
C PRO A 375 -12.71 -24.21 -34.02
N GLY A 376 -11.50 -24.75 -33.83
CA GLY A 376 -11.03 -25.27 -32.55
C GLY A 376 -10.23 -24.23 -31.77
N ALA A 377 -10.65 -23.96 -30.53
CA ALA A 377 -9.93 -23.16 -29.52
C ALA A 377 -9.43 -21.77 -29.99
N ALA A 378 -10.28 -20.75 -29.83
CA ALA A 378 -9.80 -19.37 -29.80
C ALA A 378 -8.70 -19.25 -28.72
N ALA A 379 -7.51 -18.82 -29.13
CA ALA A 379 -6.37 -18.71 -28.24
C ALA A 379 -6.66 -17.66 -27.16
N VAL A 380 -6.58 -18.08 -25.90
CA VAL A 380 -6.61 -17.17 -24.75
C VAL A 380 -5.35 -16.31 -24.84
N ASP A 381 -5.53 -15.03 -25.18
CA ASP A 381 -4.46 -14.04 -25.33
C ASP A 381 -3.97 -13.69 -23.90
N ASP A 382 -2.94 -14.41 -23.42
CA ASP A 382 -2.39 -14.24 -22.07
C ASP A 382 -1.77 -12.85 -21.90
N MET A 383 -2.56 -11.94 -21.33
CA MET A 383 -2.24 -10.54 -21.03
C MET A 383 -1.24 -10.38 -19.86
N SER A 384 -0.14 -11.13 -19.94
CA SER A 384 1.05 -11.13 -19.07
C SER A 384 1.77 -9.77 -18.90
N GLY A 385 1.18 -8.68 -19.41
CA GLY A 385 1.73 -7.31 -19.36
C GLY A 385 0.95 -6.29 -18.50
N HIS A 386 -0.25 -6.61 -17.99
CA HIS A 386 -1.06 -5.66 -17.19
C HIS A 386 -1.58 -6.23 -15.85
N ASP A 387 -1.03 -7.37 -15.40
CA ASP A 387 -1.42 -7.99 -14.14
C ASP A 387 -0.86 -7.24 -12.91
N HIS A 388 -1.53 -6.15 -12.57
CA HIS A 388 -1.59 -5.66 -11.21
C HIS A 388 -2.75 -6.38 -10.52
N GLY A 389 -2.48 -7.45 -9.77
CA GLY A 389 -3.50 -8.32 -9.13
C GLY A 389 -4.55 -7.64 -8.24
N ASP A 390 -4.41 -6.35 -7.95
CA ASP A 390 -5.48 -5.49 -7.42
C ASP A 390 -6.70 -5.35 -8.38
N LEU A 391 -6.53 -5.57 -9.70
CA LEU A 391 -7.39 -5.02 -10.76
C LEU A 391 -7.90 -6.05 -11.79
N SER A 392 -8.30 -7.25 -11.37
CA SER A 392 -8.90 -8.23 -12.28
C SER A 392 -10.24 -7.74 -12.87
N VAL A 393 -10.25 -7.41 -14.16
CA VAL A 393 -11.44 -7.12 -14.97
C VAL A 393 -11.60 -8.23 -15.99
N THR A 394 -12.80 -8.79 -16.12
CA THR A 394 -13.07 -9.98 -16.92
C THR A 394 -13.11 -9.70 -18.42
N VAL A 395 -13.60 -8.52 -18.80
CA VAL A 395 -13.70 -8.10 -20.20
C VAL A 395 -13.25 -6.64 -20.34
N LEU A 396 -12.24 -6.41 -21.17
CA LEU A 396 -11.75 -5.08 -21.54
C LEU A 396 -12.26 -4.71 -22.94
N VAL A 397 -12.72 -3.46 -23.09
CA VAL A 397 -13.03 -2.87 -24.39
C VAL A 397 -12.01 -1.78 -24.69
N ASP A 398 -11.22 -1.97 -25.75
CA ASP A 398 -10.36 -0.93 -26.33
C ASP A 398 -10.98 -0.42 -27.65
N GLY A 399 -10.40 0.63 -28.24
CA GLY A 399 -10.91 1.30 -29.44
C GLY A 399 -10.97 0.44 -30.72
N THR A 400 -10.49 -0.81 -30.69
CA THR A 400 -10.45 -1.70 -31.87
C THR A 400 -10.92 -3.14 -31.63
N ARG A 401 -11.03 -3.64 -30.37
CA ARG A 401 -11.47 -5.02 -30.06
C ARG A 401 -11.99 -5.17 -28.62
N PHE A 402 -12.67 -6.28 -28.39
CA PHE A 402 -12.83 -6.85 -27.04
C PHE A 402 -11.61 -7.70 -26.65
N HIS A 403 -11.43 -7.88 -25.35
CA HIS A 403 -10.54 -8.87 -24.77
C HIS A 403 -11.25 -9.54 -23.58
N VAL A 404 -11.60 -10.83 -23.70
CA VAL A 404 -12.04 -11.66 -22.56
C VAL A 404 -10.83 -12.30 -21.88
N SER A 405 -10.67 -12.11 -20.57
CA SER A 405 -9.45 -12.52 -19.85
C SER A 405 -9.35 -14.01 -19.54
N SER A 406 -10.48 -14.70 -19.37
CA SER A 406 -10.55 -16.11 -18.97
C SER A 406 -11.96 -16.66 -19.16
N ALA A 407 -12.10 -17.98 -19.08
CA ALA A 407 -13.41 -18.59 -18.81
C ALA A 407 -13.96 -18.12 -17.45
N VAL A 408 -15.29 -18.10 -17.32
CA VAL A 408 -16.01 -17.64 -16.13
C VAL A 408 -16.93 -18.74 -15.59
N ALA A 409 -17.14 -18.80 -14.28
CA ALA A 409 -18.06 -19.79 -13.71
C ALA A 409 -19.53 -19.44 -14.04
N PRO A 410 -20.43 -20.43 -14.21
CA PRO A 410 -21.85 -20.19 -14.46
C PRO A 410 -22.50 -19.28 -13.40
N GLY A 411 -23.26 -18.28 -13.85
CA GLY A 411 -23.91 -17.30 -12.97
C GLY A 411 -22.97 -16.37 -12.19
N SER A 412 -21.66 -16.38 -12.48
CA SER A 412 -20.70 -15.48 -11.84
C SER A 412 -20.82 -14.03 -12.32
N ARG A 413 -20.22 -13.09 -11.58
CA ARG A 413 -20.27 -11.66 -11.89
C ARG A 413 -19.14 -11.29 -12.84
N VAL A 414 -19.47 -11.02 -14.10
CA VAL A 414 -18.53 -10.61 -15.15
C VAL A 414 -18.38 -9.09 -15.09
N THR A 415 -17.15 -8.62 -14.87
CA THR A 415 -16.87 -7.18 -14.80
C THR A 415 -16.29 -6.68 -16.12
N LEU A 416 -16.88 -5.61 -16.63
CA LEU A 416 -16.56 -4.94 -17.88
C LEU A 416 -15.87 -3.60 -17.61
N HIS A 417 -14.83 -3.30 -18.39
CA HIS A 417 -14.26 -1.97 -18.49
C HIS A 417 -14.33 -1.46 -19.93
N ASN A 418 -15.08 -0.38 -20.17
CA ASN A 418 -15.06 0.33 -21.45
C ASN A 418 -14.07 1.50 -21.39
N GLY A 419 -12.86 1.31 -21.95
CA GLY A 419 -11.83 2.35 -22.02
C GLY A 419 -12.07 3.38 -23.14
N SER A 420 -12.97 3.09 -24.08
CA SER A 420 -13.28 3.99 -25.18
C SER A 420 -14.10 5.21 -24.72
N ALA A 421 -14.07 6.28 -25.52
CA ALA A 421 -14.84 7.50 -25.24
C ALA A 421 -16.35 7.35 -25.57
N THR A 422 -16.74 6.25 -26.23
CA THR A 422 -18.08 5.99 -26.75
C THR A 422 -18.76 4.86 -26.01
N GLU A 423 -20.08 4.83 -26.02
CA GLU A 423 -20.83 3.66 -25.55
C GLU A 423 -20.54 2.44 -26.43
N VAL A 424 -20.44 1.27 -25.80
CA VAL A 424 -20.27 -0.01 -26.47
C VAL A 424 -21.29 -0.99 -25.90
N SER A 425 -21.90 -1.80 -26.76
CA SER A 425 -22.78 -2.88 -26.36
C SER A 425 -22.08 -4.23 -26.51
N LEU A 426 -22.42 -5.16 -25.64
CA LEU A 426 -22.10 -6.58 -25.75
C LEU A 426 -23.43 -7.32 -25.80
N THR A 427 -23.77 -7.84 -26.98
CA THR A 427 -25.00 -8.57 -27.21
C THR A 427 -24.63 -9.97 -27.67
N ALA A 428 -25.03 -10.99 -26.90
CA ALA A 428 -24.78 -12.38 -27.26
C ALA A 428 -25.63 -12.77 -28.49
N ASP A 429 -25.06 -13.56 -29.39
CA ASP A 429 -25.73 -13.95 -30.65
C ASP A 429 -26.95 -14.86 -30.40
N ASP A 430 -26.97 -15.56 -29.25
CA ASP A 430 -28.09 -16.37 -28.76
C ASP A 430 -29.10 -15.59 -27.90
N GLY A 431 -28.82 -14.31 -27.61
CA GLY A 431 -29.63 -13.45 -26.75
C GLY A 431 -29.51 -13.73 -25.24
N SER A 432 -28.56 -14.58 -24.81
CA SER A 432 -28.35 -14.94 -23.39
C SER A 432 -27.98 -13.74 -22.50
N PHE A 433 -27.32 -12.73 -23.07
CA PHE A 433 -27.11 -11.42 -22.44
C PHE A 433 -27.14 -10.27 -23.45
N ASP A 434 -27.60 -9.11 -22.99
CA ASP A 434 -27.46 -7.84 -23.69
C ASP A 434 -27.08 -6.74 -22.70
N VAL A 435 -25.88 -6.21 -22.84
CA VAL A 435 -25.28 -5.25 -21.88
C VAL A 435 -24.81 -4.02 -22.62
N VAL A 436 -25.23 -2.85 -22.14
CA VAL A 436 -24.78 -1.54 -22.65
C VAL A 436 -23.80 -0.94 -21.64
N VAL A 437 -22.60 -0.59 -22.11
CA VAL A 437 -21.50 -0.07 -21.28
C VAL A 437 -21.13 1.34 -21.77
N PRO A 438 -21.51 2.40 -21.03
CA PRO A 438 -21.14 3.77 -21.39
C PRO A 438 -19.62 3.95 -21.48
N GLY A 439 -19.18 4.83 -22.38
CA GLY A 439 -17.76 5.16 -22.55
C GLY A 439 -17.13 5.64 -21.25
N ARG A 440 -15.94 5.12 -20.95
CA ARG A 440 -15.20 5.37 -19.70
C ARG A 440 -16.04 5.07 -18.46
N THR A 441 -16.47 3.81 -18.32
CA THR A 441 -17.13 3.29 -17.11
C THR A 441 -16.76 1.84 -16.79
N LEU A 442 -17.00 1.43 -15.54
CA LEU A 442 -17.05 0.04 -15.11
C LEU A 442 -18.52 -0.41 -14.96
N THR A 443 -18.85 -1.57 -15.52
CA THR A 443 -20.18 -2.21 -15.44
C THR A 443 -20.03 -3.68 -15.07
N THR A 444 -20.99 -4.26 -14.36
CA THR A 444 -21.00 -5.68 -13.98
C THR A 444 -22.30 -6.33 -14.41
N PHE A 445 -22.23 -7.49 -15.05
CA PHE A 445 -23.39 -8.33 -15.37
C PHE A 445 -23.21 -9.76 -14.81
N LEU A 446 -24.22 -10.61 -14.98
CA LEU A 446 -24.14 -12.03 -14.64
C LEU A 446 -23.82 -12.83 -15.89
N ALA A 447 -22.84 -13.73 -15.80
CA ALA A 447 -22.61 -14.76 -16.80
C ALA A 447 -23.88 -15.64 -16.93
N PRO A 448 -24.14 -16.23 -18.12
CA PRO A 448 -25.11 -17.30 -18.28
C PRO A 448 -24.99 -18.38 -17.19
N SER A 449 -26.12 -18.96 -16.80
CA SER A 449 -26.19 -20.01 -15.77
C SER A 449 -25.86 -21.41 -16.29
N GLU A 450 -25.71 -21.57 -17.60
CA GLU A 450 -25.33 -22.82 -18.25
C GLU A 450 -23.87 -22.72 -18.71
N PRO A 451 -23.05 -23.79 -18.57
CA PRO A 451 -21.73 -23.84 -19.19
C PRO A 451 -21.86 -23.88 -20.72
N GLY A 452 -21.01 -23.12 -21.41
CA GLY A 452 -21.09 -22.95 -22.86
C GLY A 452 -20.12 -21.91 -23.39
N SER A 453 -19.99 -21.85 -24.72
CA SER A 453 -19.33 -20.73 -25.40
C SER A 453 -20.40 -19.79 -25.93
N TYR A 454 -20.31 -18.52 -25.56
CA TYR A 454 -21.29 -17.49 -25.91
C TYR A 454 -20.62 -16.41 -26.78
N PRO A 455 -20.66 -16.56 -28.12
CA PRO A 455 -20.25 -15.50 -29.04
C PRO A 455 -21.11 -14.25 -28.81
N PHE A 456 -20.46 -13.09 -28.80
CA PHE A 456 -21.13 -11.81 -28.68
C PHE A 456 -20.53 -10.77 -29.61
N THR A 457 -21.38 -9.83 -30.03
CA THR A 457 -21.04 -8.76 -30.96
C THR A 457 -21.41 -7.39 -30.38
N SER A 458 -20.79 -6.33 -30.92
CA SER A 458 -21.20 -4.96 -30.63
C SER A 458 -22.16 -4.43 -31.68
N ARG A 459 -23.32 -3.92 -31.24
CA ARG A 459 -24.30 -3.27 -32.12
C ARG A 459 -23.78 -1.98 -32.77
N HIS A 460 -22.64 -1.47 -32.30
CA HIS A 460 -22.01 -0.25 -32.79
C HIS A 460 -20.86 -0.47 -33.79
N SER A 461 -20.35 -1.71 -33.93
CA SER A 461 -19.28 -2.02 -34.89
C SER A 461 -19.28 -3.51 -35.26
N ALA A 462 -19.46 -3.79 -36.56
CA ALA A 462 -19.44 -5.15 -37.10
C ALA A 462 -18.07 -5.87 -37.00
N GLY A 463 -17.00 -5.15 -36.63
CA GLY A 463 -15.68 -5.73 -36.36
C GLY A 463 -15.42 -6.07 -34.89
N PHE A 464 -16.34 -5.73 -33.98
CA PHE A 464 -16.22 -6.02 -32.55
C PHE A 464 -17.01 -7.29 -32.23
N ALA A 465 -16.33 -8.43 -32.22
CA ALA A 465 -16.85 -9.73 -31.83
C ALA A 465 -15.81 -10.48 -30.98
N ASP A 466 -16.27 -11.24 -29.99
CA ASP A 466 -15.45 -12.11 -29.14
C ASP A 466 -16.34 -13.20 -28.50
N VAL A 467 -15.78 -14.13 -27.72
CA VAL A 467 -16.51 -15.26 -27.12
C VAL A 467 -16.35 -15.27 -25.60
N LEU A 468 -17.46 -15.19 -24.88
CA LEU A 468 -17.48 -15.45 -23.44
C LEU A 468 -17.58 -16.96 -23.20
N VAL A 469 -16.53 -17.57 -22.67
CA VAL A 469 -16.53 -18.99 -22.28
C VAL A 469 -17.02 -19.11 -20.84
N VAL A 470 -18.09 -19.87 -20.62
CA VAL A 470 -18.62 -20.22 -19.30
C VAL A 470 -18.30 -21.69 -19.03
N GLY A 471 -17.59 -21.99 -17.93
CA GLY A 471 -17.03 -23.32 -17.64
C GLY A 471 -17.09 -23.73 -16.18
#